data_AF-A0A069PQU9-F1
#
_entry.id   AF-A0A069PQU9-F1
#
_cell.length_a   1.000
_cell.length_b   1.000
_cell.length_c   1.000
_cell.angle_alpha   90.00
_cell.angle_beta   90.00
_cell.angle_gamma   90.00
#
_symmetry.space_group_name_H-M   'P 1'
#
loop_
_entity.id
_entity.type
_entity.pdbx_description
1 polymer ?
#
loop_
_entity_poly.entity_id
_entity_poly.type
_entity_poly.pdbx_seq_one_letter_code
_entity_poly.pdbx_strand_id
1 'polypeptide(L)'
;MATNEETNEGTNEGMHDAWMTGASDAGAGERLDDDFEAAPKPAAKKRRASGTGEAPPAAKRPRAAPRSDFRIAEQPAFVLHSYPYRETSLVIDVFSRDYGRVALVAKGAKRPHSALRGVLQTFQPLGLSWTGKGEVRTLTTAEWVGGMLPLAGDALLCGFYVNELLVKFCAREDAHPALFNHYVLTLSRLAHDEPPVQVLRSFERVLLRETGYAMALNRTVTRQPVVADRRYVFDPERGVRVASEELPSQWPVIAGQTLLDMEEDDYSRPQTAAQSKTLMRFLLNVYLGGTPLATRQILIDLQNL
;
A
#
# COMPACT_ATOMS: atom_id res chain seq x y z
N MET A 1 -15.51 -25.24 51.93
CA MET A 1 -16.51 -24.65 51.03
C MET A 1 -15.75 -23.90 49.96
N ALA A 2 -15.69 -24.48 48.77
CA ALA A 2 -15.13 -23.92 47.55
C ALA A 2 -16.28 -23.51 46.63
N THR A 3 -16.06 -22.49 45.81
CA THR A 3 -16.58 -22.27 44.42
C THR A 3 -16.23 -20.81 44.08
N ASN A 4 -15.18 -20.54 43.31
CA ASN A 4 -15.03 -20.63 41.84
C ASN A 4 -15.26 -19.25 41.18
N GLU A 5 -14.16 -18.57 40.88
CA GLU A 5 -14.06 -17.57 39.82
C GLU A 5 -13.95 -18.32 38.49
N GLU A 6 -14.91 -18.13 37.59
CA GLU A 6 -14.77 -18.48 36.17
C GLU A 6 -14.20 -17.27 35.43
N THR A 7 -12.91 -17.37 35.07
CA THR A 7 -12.27 -16.52 34.07
C THR A 7 -12.79 -16.89 32.68
N ASN A 8 -13.39 -15.91 32.02
CA ASN A 8 -13.87 -15.98 30.64
C ASN A 8 -12.68 -15.99 29.66
N GLU A 9 -12.16 -17.17 29.34
CA GLU A 9 -11.29 -17.42 28.18
C GLU A 9 -12.18 -17.51 26.93
N GLY A 10 -12.27 -16.41 26.17
CA GLY A 10 -13.18 -16.36 25.02
C GLY A 10 -12.87 -15.26 24.02
N THR A 11 -11.61 -15.14 23.57
CA THR A 11 -11.24 -14.17 22.50
C THR A 11 -10.21 -14.68 21.49
N ASN A 12 -9.66 -15.88 21.62
CA ASN A 12 -8.53 -16.30 20.77
C ASN A 12 -8.88 -17.18 19.56
N GLU A 13 -10.05 -17.83 19.54
CA GLU A 13 -10.39 -18.79 18.48
C GLU A 13 -10.74 -18.14 17.12
N GLY A 14 -11.33 -16.94 17.10
CA GLY A 14 -11.70 -16.25 15.86
C GLY A 14 -10.52 -15.66 15.07
N MET A 15 -9.38 -15.41 15.73
CA MET A 15 -8.18 -14.78 15.14
C MET A 15 -7.26 -15.80 14.47
N HIS A 16 -7.16 -17.00 15.03
CA HIS A 16 -6.32 -18.09 14.49
C HIS A 16 -6.80 -18.51 13.10
N ASP A 17 -8.12 -18.59 12.95
CA ASP A 17 -8.76 -18.91 11.68
C ASP A 17 -8.66 -17.77 10.67
N ALA A 18 -8.31 -16.54 11.05
CA ALA A 18 -8.16 -15.41 10.13
C ALA A 18 -6.87 -15.46 9.27
N TRP A 19 -5.93 -16.37 9.53
CA TRP A 19 -4.63 -16.35 8.85
C TRP A 19 -4.15 -17.72 8.38
N MET A 20 -4.59 -18.79 9.03
CA MET A 20 -4.00 -20.12 8.83
C MET A 20 -4.91 -21.05 8.02
N THR A 21 -4.45 -21.46 6.83
CA THR A 21 -4.65 -22.80 6.22
C THR A 21 -3.97 -22.84 4.84
N GLY A 22 -3.06 -23.82 4.66
CA GLY A 22 -2.55 -24.29 3.36
C GLY A 22 -1.21 -23.71 2.89
N ALA A 23 -0.09 -24.24 3.41
CA ALA A 23 1.23 -24.12 2.78
C ALA A 23 1.51 -25.39 1.97
N SER A 24 1.84 -25.23 0.68
CA SER A 24 2.54 -26.26 -0.08
C SER A 24 3.49 -25.59 -1.08
N ASP A 25 4.71 -26.08 -1.04
CA ASP A 25 5.98 -25.56 -1.52
C ASP A 25 6.23 -25.82 -3.02
N ALA A 26 6.97 -24.93 -3.69
CA ALA A 26 7.67 -25.19 -4.96
C ALA A 26 8.65 -24.05 -5.34
N GLY A 27 9.85 -24.08 -4.75
CA GLY A 27 11.15 -24.20 -5.45
C GLY A 27 11.54 -23.30 -6.66
N ALA A 28 12.55 -22.46 -6.40
CA ALA A 28 13.90 -22.45 -7.00
C ALA A 28 14.25 -21.70 -8.32
N GLY A 29 15.38 -20.97 -8.24
CA GLY A 29 16.38 -20.69 -9.29
C GLY A 29 16.25 -19.31 -9.98
N GLU A 30 17.27 -18.52 -10.28
CA GLU A 30 18.73 -18.60 -10.17
C GLU A 30 19.29 -17.19 -10.47
N ARG A 31 20.47 -16.86 -9.93
CA ARG A 31 21.22 -15.61 -10.13
C ARG A 31 22.19 -15.77 -11.31
N LEU A 32 22.38 -14.69 -12.09
CA LEU A 32 23.58 -14.49 -12.89
C LEU A 32 24.03 -13.03 -12.78
N ASP A 33 25.20 -12.87 -12.18
CA ASP A 33 26.07 -11.70 -12.26
C ASP A 33 26.79 -11.72 -13.61
N ASP A 34 27.08 -10.56 -14.21
CA ASP A 34 28.19 -10.41 -15.15
C ASP A 34 28.75 -8.98 -15.08
N ASP A 35 30.00 -8.92 -14.61
CA ASP A 35 30.91 -7.80 -14.66
C ASP A 35 31.29 -7.45 -16.11
N PHE A 36 31.41 -6.15 -16.42
CA PHE A 36 32.19 -5.74 -17.60
C PHE A 36 33.09 -4.54 -17.28
N GLU A 37 34.39 -4.83 -17.34
CA GLU A 37 35.54 -3.97 -17.10
C GLU A 37 35.82 -3.02 -18.28
N ALA A 38 36.51 -1.93 -17.97
CA ALA A 38 36.70 -0.73 -18.77
C ALA A 38 37.85 -0.80 -19.81
N ALA A 39 37.78 0.08 -20.82
CA ALA A 39 38.94 0.49 -21.65
C ALA A 39 38.70 1.89 -22.30
N PRO A 40 39.72 2.61 -22.81
CA PRO A 40 40.05 3.95 -22.32
C PRO A 40 39.87 5.11 -23.33
N LYS A 41 39.98 6.34 -22.80
CA LYS A 41 39.91 7.63 -23.50
C LYS A 41 41.20 7.98 -24.26
N PRO A 42 41.13 8.67 -25.41
CA PRO A 42 42.27 9.38 -25.98
C PRO A 42 42.32 10.86 -25.59
N ALA A 43 43.54 11.35 -25.37
CA ALA A 43 43.88 12.74 -25.08
C ALA A 43 44.31 13.49 -26.36
N ALA A 44 43.98 14.79 -26.45
CA ALA A 44 44.68 15.76 -27.30
C ALA A 44 44.40 17.19 -26.82
N LYS A 45 45.40 17.86 -26.25
CA LYS A 45 46.23 18.94 -26.82
C LYS A 45 45.77 20.36 -26.45
N LYS A 46 46.50 20.92 -25.49
CA LYS A 46 46.56 22.34 -25.15
C LYS A 46 47.26 23.12 -26.26
N ARG A 47 46.67 24.22 -26.73
CA ARG A 47 47.37 25.32 -27.40
C ARG A 47 47.09 26.60 -26.62
N ARG A 48 48.16 27.20 -26.09
CA ARG A 48 48.20 28.56 -25.55
C ARG A 48 48.32 29.54 -26.71
N ALA A 49 47.54 30.61 -26.68
CA ALA A 49 47.86 31.85 -27.37
C ALA A 49 47.50 33.00 -26.43
N SER A 50 48.51 33.83 -26.17
CA SER A 50 48.49 35.05 -25.37
C SER A 50 48.01 36.23 -26.21
N GLY A 51 47.02 36.97 -25.71
CA GLY A 51 46.59 38.26 -26.27
C GLY A 51 46.09 39.15 -25.13
N THR A 52 46.75 40.28 -24.96
CA THR A 52 46.51 41.36 -24.00
C THR A 52 45.35 42.25 -24.44
N GLY A 53 44.50 42.70 -23.51
CA GLY A 53 43.70 43.92 -23.71
C GLY A 53 42.27 43.88 -23.15
N GLU A 54 42.09 44.59 -22.03
CA GLU A 54 40.88 45.30 -21.59
C GLU A 54 39.67 44.50 -21.03
N ALA A 55 39.34 44.79 -19.76
CA ALA A 55 38.24 44.17 -19.01
C ALA A 55 36.91 44.89 -19.29
N PRO A 56 35.85 44.18 -19.73
CA PRO A 56 34.54 44.79 -19.91
C PRO A 56 33.81 44.97 -18.56
N PRO A 57 32.93 45.99 -18.43
CA PRO A 57 32.22 46.28 -17.20
C PRO A 57 31.29 45.12 -16.82
N ALA A 58 31.19 44.86 -15.51
CA ALA A 58 30.42 43.75 -14.93
C ALA A 58 28.96 43.74 -15.45
N ALA A 59 28.68 42.79 -16.34
CA ALA A 59 27.32 42.51 -16.77
C ALA A 59 26.49 42.05 -15.57
N LYS A 60 25.39 42.78 -15.29
CA LYS A 60 24.37 42.36 -14.32
C LYS A 60 23.92 40.95 -14.69
N ARG A 61 24.15 39.99 -13.78
CA ARG A 61 23.63 38.62 -13.89
C ARG A 61 22.16 38.69 -14.31
N PRO A 62 21.74 38.01 -15.39
CA PRO A 62 20.31 37.93 -15.69
C PRO A 62 19.62 37.28 -14.49
N ARG A 63 18.57 37.93 -13.98
CA ARG A 63 17.64 37.34 -13.01
C ARG A 63 17.27 35.96 -13.54
N ALA A 64 17.48 34.92 -12.73
CA ALA A 64 17.14 33.55 -13.09
C ALA A 64 15.71 33.54 -13.65
N ALA A 65 15.55 32.93 -14.83
CA ALA A 65 14.25 32.71 -15.44
C ALA A 65 13.28 32.12 -14.39
N PRO A 66 11.98 32.46 -14.41
CA PRO A 66 11.03 31.89 -13.47
C PRO A 66 11.08 30.37 -13.66
N ARG A 67 11.65 29.67 -12.68
CA ARG A 67 11.55 28.21 -12.63
C ARG A 67 10.06 27.93 -12.59
N SER A 68 9.56 27.18 -13.56
CA SER A 68 8.19 26.67 -13.49
C SER A 68 8.16 25.70 -12.30
N ASP A 69 7.95 26.24 -11.11
CA ASP A 69 7.99 25.49 -9.86
C ASP A 69 6.72 24.64 -9.84
N PHE A 70 6.87 23.36 -10.18
CA PHE A 70 5.83 22.38 -9.91
C PHE A 70 5.78 22.25 -8.39
N ARG A 71 4.89 23.05 -7.80
CA ARG A 71 4.69 23.18 -6.37
C ARG A 71 3.28 22.71 -6.07
N ILE A 72 3.20 21.75 -5.17
CA ILE A 72 1.97 21.18 -4.68
C ILE A 72 1.89 21.56 -3.20
N ALA A 73 0.73 22.04 -2.77
CA ALA A 73 0.51 22.55 -1.42
C ALA A 73 -0.63 21.81 -0.74
N GLU A 74 -0.47 21.58 0.57
CA GLU A 74 -1.50 21.13 1.51
C GLU A 74 -2.33 19.94 1.02
N GLN A 75 -1.65 18.93 0.47
CA GLN A 75 -2.31 17.72 -0.01
C GLN A 75 -2.57 16.76 1.14
N PRO A 76 -3.82 16.28 1.29
CA PRO A 76 -4.14 15.20 2.21
C PRO A 76 -3.34 13.96 1.85
N ALA A 77 -2.55 13.47 2.80
CA ALA A 77 -1.70 12.31 2.60
C ALA A 77 -1.43 11.54 3.89
N PHE A 78 -0.98 10.31 3.74
CA PHE A 78 -0.44 9.47 4.80
C PHE A 78 0.95 8.99 4.44
N VAL A 79 1.84 8.88 5.43
CA VAL A 79 3.10 8.15 5.26
C VAL A 79 2.79 6.65 5.23
N LEU A 80 3.16 5.98 4.15
CA LEU A 80 3.10 4.52 4.03
C LEU A 80 4.34 3.88 4.65
N HIS A 81 5.51 4.44 4.33
CA HIS A 81 6.80 3.95 4.79
C HIS A 81 7.85 5.08 4.83
N SER A 82 8.88 4.92 5.67
CA SER A 82 10.00 5.86 5.76
C SER A 82 11.35 5.13 5.78
N TYR A 83 12.33 5.70 5.10
CA TYR A 83 13.69 5.14 5.00
C TYR A 83 14.73 6.22 5.35
N PRO A 84 15.76 5.91 6.16
CA PRO A 84 16.90 6.79 6.35
C PRO A 84 17.55 7.17 5.01
N TYR A 85 17.76 8.47 4.76
CA TYR A 85 18.41 8.97 3.55
C TYR A 85 19.46 10.02 3.90
N ARG A 86 20.73 9.71 3.62
CA ARG A 86 21.87 10.52 4.08
C ARG A 86 21.87 10.69 5.61
N GLU A 87 22.79 11.53 6.09
CA GLU A 87 22.98 11.73 7.52
C GLU A 87 21.73 12.31 8.20
N THR A 88 21.10 13.33 7.60
CA THR A 88 20.05 14.12 8.26
C THR A 88 18.66 14.03 7.62
N SER A 89 18.48 13.27 6.54
CA SER A 89 17.21 13.27 5.78
C SER A 89 16.51 11.91 5.80
N LEU A 90 15.24 11.90 5.40
CA LEU A 90 14.45 10.70 5.15
C LEU A 90 13.95 10.71 3.71
N VAL A 91 13.77 9.53 3.13
CA VAL A 91 12.85 9.34 2.00
C VAL A 91 11.57 8.73 2.59
N ILE A 92 10.43 9.34 2.30
CA ILE A 92 9.11 8.83 2.69
C ILE A 92 8.34 8.44 1.43
N ASP A 93 7.68 7.30 1.48
CA ASP A 93 6.65 6.93 0.51
C ASP A 93 5.30 7.34 1.10
N VAL A 94 4.52 8.12 0.36
CA VAL A 94 3.24 8.66 0.83
C VAL A 94 2.12 8.28 -0.10
N PHE A 95 0.94 8.05 0.46
CA PHE A 95 -0.30 7.96 -0.30
C PHE A 95 -1.03 9.29 -0.20
N SER A 96 -1.06 10.03 -1.31
CA SER A 96 -1.74 11.32 -1.45
C SER A 96 -3.08 11.13 -2.15
N ARG A 97 -4.13 11.81 -1.67
CA ARG A 97 -5.48 11.68 -2.25
C ARG A 97 -5.52 12.00 -3.74
N ASP A 98 -4.91 13.12 -4.11
CA ASP A 98 -5.06 13.70 -5.45
C ASP A 98 -3.84 13.43 -6.35
N TYR A 99 -2.80 12.77 -5.81
CA TYR A 99 -1.54 12.49 -6.53
C TYR A 99 -1.07 11.04 -6.40
N GLY A 100 -1.85 10.17 -5.76
CA GLY A 100 -1.50 8.76 -5.62
C GLY A 100 -0.27 8.54 -4.75
N ARG A 101 0.48 7.48 -5.08
CA ARG A 101 1.71 7.14 -4.36
C ARG A 101 2.89 8.00 -4.83
N VAL A 102 3.52 8.74 -3.92
CA VAL A 102 4.60 9.69 -4.22
C VAL A 102 5.77 9.49 -3.25
N ALA A 103 7.00 9.44 -3.78
CA ALA A 103 8.19 9.46 -2.94
C ALA A 103 8.68 10.90 -2.70
N LEU A 104 8.90 11.24 -1.44
CA LEU A 104 9.35 12.57 -1.02
C LEU A 104 10.64 12.48 -0.20
N VAL A 105 11.60 13.37 -0.46
CA VAL A 105 12.78 13.57 0.40
C VAL A 105 12.46 14.65 1.43
N ALA A 106 12.45 14.26 2.70
CA ALA A 106 12.30 15.13 3.86
C ALA A 106 13.70 15.56 4.36
N LYS A 107 14.19 16.69 3.86
CA LYS A 107 15.53 17.19 4.18
C LYS A 107 15.61 17.64 5.64
N GLY A 108 16.62 17.16 6.36
CA GLY A 108 16.83 17.55 7.76
C GLY A 108 15.81 16.95 8.74
N ALA A 109 14.95 16.02 8.32
CA ALA A 109 13.93 15.39 9.17
C ALA A 109 14.51 14.63 10.38
N LYS A 110 15.78 14.20 10.33
CA LYS A 110 16.43 13.49 11.44
C LYS A 110 17.07 14.43 12.48
N ARG A 111 17.13 15.75 12.23
CA ARG A 111 17.76 16.70 13.17
C ARG A 111 16.95 16.80 14.46
N PRO A 112 17.58 16.94 15.64
CA PRO A 112 16.89 16.95 16.93
C PRO A 112 15.73 17.95 17.04
N HIS A 113 15.88 19.15 16.46
CA HIS A 113 14.89 20.23 16.51
C HIS A 113 14.09 20.39 15.20
N SER A 114 14.05 19.35 14.35
CA SER A 114 13.31 19.42 13.09
C SER A 114 11.81 19.33 13.33
N ALA A 115 11.04 20.29 12.81
CA ALA A 115 9.58 20.25 12.82
C ALA A 115 9.02 18.98 12.12
N LEU A 116 9.78 18.41 11.16
CA LEU A 116 9.38 17.21 10.43
C LEU A 116 9.56 15.91 11.24
N ARG A 117 10.39 15.91 12.29
CA ARG A 117 10.78 14.67 12.99
C ARG A 117 9.61 13.98 13.70
N GLY A 118 8.71 14.78 14.30
CA GLY A 118 7.56 14.26 15.02
C GLY A 118 6.31 14.04 14.15
N VAL A 119 6.23 14.70 13.00
CA VAL A 119 5.02 14.72 12.16
C VAL A 119 4.98 13.57 11.16
N LEU A 120 6.13 13.09 10.68
CA LEU A 120 6.22 12.06 9.64
C LEU A 120 6.03 10.63 10.19
N GLN A 121 4.93 10.40 10.92
CA GLN A 121 4.54 9.10 11.44
C GLN A 121 3.56 8.40 10.49
N THR A 122 3.60 7.06 10.45
CA THR A 122 2.60 6.26 9.73
C THR A 122 1.24 6.37 10.41
N PHE A 123 0.17 6.16 9.64
CA PHE A 123 -1.23 6.17 10.10
C PHE A 123 -1.76 7.50 10.63
N GLN A 124 -1.00 8.59 10.48
CA GLN A 124 -1.44 9.94 10.84
C GLN A 124 -1.86 10.73 9.59
N PRO A 125 -2.97 11.47 9.63
CA PRO A 125 -3.39 12.32 8.53
C PRO A 125 -2.50 13.56 8.46
N LEU A 126 -1.95 13.82 7.28
CA LEU A 126 -1.04 14.94 7.04
C LEU A 126 -1.53 15.84 5.90
N GLY A 127 -1.28 17.14 6.05
CA GLY A 127 -1.22 18.09 4.96
C GLY A 127 0.23 18.18 4.47
N LEU A 128 0.50 17.70 3.26
CA LEU A 128 1.85 17.70 2.70
C LEU A 128 1.98 18.68 1.54
N SER A 129 3.04 19.49 1.58
CA SER A 129 3.45 20.31 0.44
C SER A 129 4.81 19.85 -0.07
N TRP A 130 4.99 19.83 -1.39
CA TRP A 130 6.26 19.44 -2.02
C TRP A 130 6.53 20.17 -3.33
N THR A 131 7.78 20.06 -3.79
CA THR A 131 8.25 20.68 -5.05
C THR A 131 9.08 19.70 -5.88
N GLY A 132 9.07 19.89 -7.19
CA GLY A 132 9.89 19.15 -8.15
C GLY A 132 9.08 18.22 -9.06
N LYS A 133 9.70 17.81 -10.18
CA LYS A 133 9.08 17.00 -11.25
C LYS A 133 9.74 15.62 -11.44
N GLY A 134 10.73 15.28 -10.62
CA GLY A 134 11.41 13.97 -10.69
C GLY A 134 10.64 12.90 -9.91
N GLU A 135 11.07 11.64 -10.08
CA GLU A 135 10.47 10.48 -9.38
C GLU A 135 10.47 10.61 -7.86
N VAL A 136 11.46 11.32 -7.33
CA VAL A 136 11.55 11.67 -5.90
C VAL A 136 11.52 13.19 -5.78
N ARG A 137 10.47 13.70 -5.13
CA ARG A 137 10.22 15.14 -4.98
C ARG A 137 10.75 15.63 -3.64
N THR A 138 10.90 16.94 -3.46
CA THR A 138 11.36 17.51 -2.18
C THR A 138 10.17 17.93 -1.34
N LEU A 139 10.01 17.31 -0.16
CA LEU A 139 9.04 17.74 0.84
C LEU A 139 9.39 19.16 1.33
N THR A 140 8.42 20.06 1.34
CA THR A 140 8.59 21.44 1.82
C THR A 140 7.90 21.69 3.14
N THR A 141 6.68 21.19 3.33
CA THR A 141 5.93 21.28 4.60
C THR A 141 5.22 19.96 4.88
N ALA A 142 5.06 19.65 6.16
CA ALA A 142 4.20 18.58 6.64
C ALA A 142 3.49 19.08 7.89
N GLU A 143 2.17 19.10 7.84
CA GLU A 143 1.31 19.54 8.94
C GLU A 143 0.45 18.38 9.39
N TRP A 144 0.37 18.16 10.70
CA TRP A 144 -0.53 17.15 11.26
C TRP A 144 -1.95 17.71 11.29
N VAL A 145 -2.87 17.00 10.65
CA VAL A 145 -4.28 17.42 10.60
C VAL A 145 -5.03 17.02 11.88
N GLY A 146 -4.61 15.93 12.53
CA GLY A 146 -5.28 15.37 13.70
C GLY A 146 -6.58 14.64 13.36
N GLY A 147 -7.32 14.25 14.40
CA GLY A 147 -8.66 13.65 14.27
C GLY A 147 -8.70 12.13 14.08
N MET A 148 -7.56 11.43 14.17
CA MET A 148 -7.50 9.97 14.18
C MET A 148 -6.87 9.43 15.47
N LEU A 149 -7.51 8.42 16.04
CA LEU A 149 -6.96 7.66 17.16
C LEU A 149 -5.78 6.80 16.68
N PRO A 150 -4.67 6.70 17.42
CA PRO A 150 -3.55 5.87 17.01
C PRO A 150 -3.92 4.39 17.01
N LEU A 151 -3.40 3.65 16.03
CA LEU A 151 -3.49 2.19 16.03
C LEU A 151 -2.56 1.59 17.09
N ALA A 152 -3.03 0.54 17.76
CA ALA A 152 -2.29 -0.21 18.77
C ALA A 152 -2.58 -1.71 18.65
N GLY A 153 -1.74 -2.56 19.26
CA GLY A 153 -1.92 -4.01 19.27
C GLY A 153 -2.10 -4.60 17.86
N ASP A 154 -3.09 -5.48 17.70
CA ASP A 154 -3.37 -6.16 16.43
C ASP A 154 -3.82 -5.20 15.32
N ALA A 155 -4.50 -4.11 15.68
CA ALA A 155 -4.92 -3.08 14.73
C ALA A 155 -3.71 -2.41 14.06
N LEU A 156 -2.58 -2.28 14.77
CA LEU A 156 -1.34 -1.75 14.21
C LEU A 156 -0.77 -2.66 13.11
N LEU A 157 -0.77 -3.97 13.34
CA LEU A 157 -0.34 -4.96 12.33
C LEU A 157 -1.28 -4.97 11.13
N CYS A 158 -2.60 -4.84 11.35
CA CYS A 158 -3.58 -4.67 10.29
C CYS A 158 -3.33 -3.40 9.46
N GLY A 159 -2.99 -2.29 10.12
CA GLY A 159 -2.61 -1.04 9.45
C GLY A 159 -1.39 -1.22 8.53
N PHE A 160 -0.35 -1.92 9.00
CA PHE A 160 0.81 -2.21 8.16
C PHE A 160 0.48 -3.11 6.97
N TYR A 161 -0.40 -4.09 7.15
CA TYR A 161 -0.89 -4.93 6.05
C TYR A 161 -1.57 -4.10 4.97
N VAL A 162 -2.46 -3.20 5.37
CA VAL A 162 -3.15 -2.27 4.45
C VAL A 162 -2.15 -1.35 3.73
N ASN A 163 -1.13 -0.85 4.43
CA ASN A 163 -0.06 -0.06 3.80
C ASN A 163 0.73 -0.87 2.77
N GLU A 164 1.09 -2.10 3.09
CA GLU A 164 1.83 -2.98 2.16
C GLU A 164 0.99 -3.24 0.90
N LEU A 165 -0.30 -3.50 1.05
CA LEU A 165 -1.20 -3.66 -0.09
C LEU A 165 -1.23 -2.41 -0.98
N LEU A 166 -1.32 -1.20 -0.40
CA LEU A 166 -1.23 0.04 -1.19
C LEU A 166 0.09 0.14 -1.97
N VAL A 167 1.21 -0.22 -1.34
CA VAL A 167 2.53 -0.20 -2.00
C VAL A 167 2.60 -1.19 -3.16
N LYS A 168 1.97 -2.35 -3.04
CA LYS A 168 1.99 -3.43 -4.04
C LYS A 168 1.02 -3.22 -5.20
N PHE A 169 -0.17 -2.69 -4.92
CA PHE A 169 -1.25 -2.59 -5.90
C PHE A 169 -1.41 -1.20 -6.52
N CYS A 170 -0.96 -0.12 -5.87
CA CYS A 170 -1.04 1.22 -6.44
C CYS A 170 0.23 1.58 -7.24
N ALA A 171 0.02 1.94 -8.50
CA ALA A 171 1.04 2.56 -9.32
C ALA A 171 1.49 3.91 -8.71
N ARG A 172 2.74 4.30 -9.00
CA ARG A 172 3.24 5.61 -8.56
C ARG A 172 2.57 6.70 -9.38
N GLU A 173 2.26 7.80 -8.69
CA GLU A 173 1.66 9.00 -9.29
C GLU A 173 0.28 8.76 -9.94
N ASP A 174 -0.41 7.67 -9.59
CA ASP A 174 -1.77 7.36 -10.02
C ASP A 174 -2.77 7.60 -8.88
N ALA A 175 -3.71 8.52 -9.09
CA ALA A 175 -4.59 9.01 -8.04
C ALA A 175 -5.83 8.12 -7.89
N HIS A 176 -6.08 7.66 -6.66
CA HIS A 176 -7.29 6.91 -6.29
C HIS A 176 -8.03 7.61 -5.13
N PRO A 177 -8.76 8.72 -5.36
CA PRO A 177 -9.41 9.48 -4.29
C PRO A 177 -10.45 8.66 -3.50
N ALA A 178 -11.19 7.76 -4.16
CA ALA A 178 -12.16 6.89 -3.49
C ALA A 178 -11.46 5.87 -2.57
N LEU A 179 -10.39 5.23 -3.05
CA LEU A 179 -9.54 4.36 -2.25
C LEU A 179 -8.88 5.10 -1.08
N PHE A 180 -8.45 6.36 -1.28
CA PHE A 180 -7.92 7.20 -0.21
C PHE A 180 -8.95 7.42 0.90
N ASN A 181 -10.17 7.80 0.55
CA ASN A 181 -11.25 7.96 1.54
C ASN A 181 -11.56 6.64 2.24
N HIS A 182 -11.55 5.52 1.51
CA HIS A 182 -11.75 4.21 2.11
C HIS A 182 -10.60 3.80 3.02
N TYR A 183 -9.36 4.14 2.70
CA TYR A 183 -8.20 3.93 3.57
C TYR A 183 -8.35 4.68 4.90
N VAL A 184 -8.80 5.95 4.86
CA VAL A 184 -9.13 6.72 6.08
C VAL A 184 -10.20 6.01 6.92
N LEU A 185 -11.28 5.53 6.27
CA LEU A 185 -12.32 4.77 6.94
C LEU A 185 -11.75 3.48 7.57
N THR A 186 -10.95 2.72 6.84
CA THR A 186 -10.30 1.50 7.31
C THR A 186 -9.45 1.76 8.57
N LEU A 187 -8.60 2.80 8.56
CA LEU A 187 -7.81 3.16 9.74
C LEU A 187 -8.70 3.56 10.92
N SER A 188 -9.76 4.33 10.67
CA SER A 188 -10.70 4.75 11.70
C SER A 188 -11.41 3.55 12.34
N ARG A 189 -11.91 2.60 11.54
CA ARG A 189 -12.58 1.39 12.01
C ARG A 189 -11.64 0.49 12.83
N LEU A 190 -10.40 0.30 12.35
CA LEU A 190 -9.38 -0.45 13.09
C LEU A 190 -9.03 0.21 14.43
N ALA A 191 -8.97 1.55 14.48
CA ALA A 191 -8.67 2.26 15.72
C ALA A 191 -9.82 2.16 16.75
N HIS A 192 -11.06 1.94 16.32
CA HIS A 192 -12.23 1.77 17.19
C HIS A 192 -12.58 0.29 17.45
N ASP A 193 -11.60 -0.61 17.32
CA ASP A 193 -11.72 -2.02 17.65
C ASP A 193 -12.83 -2.77 16.87
N GLU A 194 -13.18 -2.29 15.67
CA GLU A 194 -14.07 -3.06 14.80
C GLU A 194 -13.39 -4.38 14.35
N PRO A 195 -14.17 -5.47 14.13
CA PRO A 195 -13.62 -6.77 13.81
C PRO A 195 -12.68 -6.72 12.59
N PRO A 196 -11.36 -6.99 12.76
CA PRO A 196 -10.38 -6.82 11.68
C PRO A 196 -10.69 -7.63 10.43
N VAL A 197 -11.29 -8.81 10.59
CA VAL A 197 -11.72 -9.65 9.44
C VAL A 197 -12.61 -8.84 8.51
N GLN A 198 -13.64 -8.16 9.03
CA GLN A 198 -14.59 -7.40 8.22
C GLN A 198 -13.93 -6.16 7.62
N VAL A 199 -13.18 -5.41 8.44
CA VAL A 199 -12.51 -4.17 8.02
C VAL A 199 -11.49 -4.43 6.90
N LEU A 200 -10.72 -5.51 7.00
CA LEU A 200 -9.73 -5.88 6.00
C LEU A 200 -10.37 -6.39 4.70
N ARG A 201 -11.46 -7.17 4.77
CA ARG A 201 -12.14 -7.63 3.55
C ARG A 201 -12.78 -6.47 2.78
N SER A 202 -13.40 -5.55 3.51
CA SER A 202 -13.96 -4.31 2.96
C SER A 202 -12.87 -3.51 2.22
N PHE A 203 -11.71 -3.28 2.86
CA PHE A 203 -10.58 -2.58 2.24
C PHE A 203 -10.04 -3.29 0.98
N GLU A 204 -9.78 -4.60 1.06
CA GLU A 204 -9.22 -5.36 -0.08
C GLU A 204 -10.14 -5.36 -1.29
N ARG A 205 -11.44 -5.49 -1.07
CA ARG A 205 -12.44 -5.44 -2.14
C ARG A 205 -12.39 -4.09 -2.86
N VAL A 206 -12.34 -3.00 -2.11
CA VAL A 206 -12.26 -1.65 -2.67
C VAL A 206 -10.91 -1.42 -3.33
N LEU A 207 -9.81 -1.85 -2.73
CA LEU A 207 -8.48 -1.79 -3.32
C LEU A 207 -8.46 -2.44 -4.70
N LEU A 208 -8.86 -3.72 -4.80
CA LEU A 208 -8.83 -4.45 -6.06
C LEU A 208 -9.75 -3.84 -7.12
N ARG A 209 -10.89 -3.27 -6.70
CA ARG A 209 -11.81 -2.56 -7.62
C ARG A 209 -11.19 -1.26 -8.15
N GLU A 210 -10.70 -0.42 -7.25
CA GLU A 210 -10.16 0.90 -7.60
C GLU A 210 -8.85 0.83 -8.38
N THR A 211 -8.09 -0.25 -8.21
CA THR A 211 -6.85 -0.52 -8.97
C THR A 211 -7.11 -1.34 -10.25
N GLY A 212 -8.37 -1.68 -10.55
CA GLY A 212 -8.77 -2.34 -11.79
C GLY A 212 -8.52 -3.85 -11.85
N TYR A 213 -8.12 -4.48 -10.75
CA TYR A 213 -7.89 -5.92 -10.67
C TYR A 213 -9.19 -6.73 -10.52
N ALA A 214 -10.23 -6.17 -9.89
CA ALA A 214 -11.49 -6.86 -9.66
C ALA A 214 -12.71 -6.08 -10.17
N MET A 215 -13.64 -6.81 -10.78
CA MET A 215 -14.94 -6.29 -11.19
C MET A 215 -15.99 -6.45 -10.08
N ALA A 216 -17.19 -5.89 -10.30
CA ALA A 216 -18.33 -6.07 -9.41
C ALA A 216 -18.64 -7.56 -9.18
N LEU A 217 -18.98 -7.91 -7.95
CA LEU A 217 -19.24 -9.29 -7.51
C LEU A 217 -20.69 -9.71 -7.73
N ASN A 218 -21.59 -8.78 -8.00
CA ASN A 218 -23.03 -9.04 -8.18
C ASN A 218 -23.44 -9.46 -9.61
N ARG A 219 -22.49 -9.55 -10.54
CA ARG A 219 -22.75 -9.97 -11.92
C ARG A 219 -21.69 -10.95 -12.42
N THR A 220 -22.13 -11.91 -13.21
CA THR A 220 -21.25 -12.87 -13.87
C THR A 220 -20.53 -12.26 -15.08
N VAL A 221 -19.54 -12.97 -15.62
CA VAL A 221 -18.87 -12.63 -16.88
C VAL A 221 -19.83 -12.50 -18.07
N THR A 222 -21.00 -13.15 -18.00
CA THR A 222 -22.08 -13.07 -19.00
C THR A 222 -23.11 -11.97 -18.67
N ARG A 223 -22.78 -11.08 -17.72
CA ARG A 223 -23.61 -9.96 -17.22
C ARG A 223 -24.91 -10.37 -16.52
N GLN A 224 -25.10 -11.66 -16.25
CA GLN A 224 -26.24 -12.15 -15.49
C GLN A 224 -26.08 -11.79 -14.00
N PRO A 225 -27.15 -11.43 -13.29
CA PRO A 225 -27.06 -11.19 -11.85
C PRO A 225 -26.64 -12.47 -11.12
N VAL A 226 -25.84 -12.29 -10.07
CA VAL A 226 -25.55 -13.36 -9.12
C VAL A 226 -26.81 -13.73 -8.35
N VAL A 227 -27.01 -15.03 -8.15
CA VAL A 227 -28.17 -15.62 -7.48
C VAL A 227 -27.69 -16.22 -6.16
N ALA A 228 -28.33 -15.85 -5.05
CA ALA A 228 -27.92 -16.21 -3.69
C ALA A 228 -27.65 -17.72 -3.50
N ASP A 229 -28.58 -18.56 -3.97
CA ASP A 229 -28.55 -20.02 -3.75
C ASP A 229 -27.66 -20.78 -4.75
N ARG A 230 -26.90 -20.08 -5.60
CA ARG A 230 -25.97 -20.70 -6.56
C ARG A 230 -24.53 -20.65 -6.06
N ARG A 231 -23.69 -21.49 -6.66
CA ARG A 231 -22.24 -21.54 -6.39
C ARG A 231 -21.46 -20.93 -7.55
N TYR A 232 -20.43 -20.18 -7.21
CA TYR A 232 -19.61 -19.41 -8.13
C TYR A 232 -18.13 -19.63 -7.86
N VAL A 233 -17.31 -19.30 -8.84
CA VAL A 233 -15.87 -19.07 -8.68
C VAL A 233 -15.55 -17.68 -9.22
N PHE A 234 -14.38 -17.15 -8.87
CA PHE A 234 -13.88 -15.91 -9.45
C PHE A 234 -12.69 -16.21 -10.35
N ASP A 235 -12.85 -15.92 -11.63
CA ASP A 235 -11.79 -15.97 -12.63
C ASP A 235 -10.98 -14.67 -12.53
N PRO A 236 -9.68 -14.71 -12.17
CA PRO A 236 -8.89 -13.49 -11.94
C PRO A 236 -8.82 -12.54 -13.13
N GLU A 237 -9.01 -13.04 -14.36
CA GLU A 237 -8.99 -12.23 -15.58
C GLU A 237 -10.38 -11.80 -16.04
N ARG A 238 -11.42 -12.58 -15.71
CA ARG A 238 -12.77 -12.40 -16.29
C ARG A 238 -13.83 -11.99 -15.28
N GLY A 239 -13.66 -12.31 -14.00
CA GLY A 239 -14.61 -12.08 -12.92
C GLY A 239 -15.48 -13.30 -12.57
N VAL A 240 -16.68 -13.05 -12.06
CA VAL A 240 -17.54 -14.09 -11.46
C VAL A 240 -18.08 -15.08 -12.50
N ARG A 241 -17.88 -16.38 -12.28
CA ARG A 241 -18.39 -17.47 -13.14
C ARG A 241 -19.21 -18.45 -12.31
N VAL A 242 -20.24 -19.05 -12.92
CA VAL A 242 -20.96 -20.16 -12.28
C VAL A 242 -19.97 -21.31 -12.09
N ALA A 243 -19.94 -21.88 -10.89
CA ALA A 243 -19.05 -23.01 -10.61
C ALA A 243 -19.43 -24.22 -11.47
N SER A 244 -18.44 -24.86 -12.08
CA SER A 244 -18.60 -26.10 -12.86
C SER A 244 -17.32 -26.93 -12.76
N GLU A 245 -17.41 -28.22 -13.09
CA GLU A 245 -16.29 -29.16 -13.07
C GLU A 245 -15.23 -28.88 -14.15
N GLU A 246 -15.57 -28.06 -15.15
CA GLU A 246 -14.66 -27.63 -16.22
C GLU A 246 -13.67 -26.54 -15.76
N LEU A 247 -13.90 -25.96 -14.58
CA LEU A 247 -13.07 -24.90 -14.03
C LEU A 247 -11.96 -25.47 -13.15
N PRO A 248 -10.82 -24.76 -13.03
CA PRO A 248 -9.71 -25.23 -12.21
C PRO A 248 -10.16 -25.51 -10.77
N SER A 249 -9.92 -26.72 -10.28
CA SER A 249 -10.41 -27.19 -8.98
C SER A 249 -9.78 -26.45 -7.79
N GLN A 250 -8.65 -25.78 -8.00
CA GLN A 250 -7.99 -24.94 -7.00
C GLN A 250 -8.66 -23.58 -6.79
N TRP A 251 -9.60 -23.17 -7.66
CA TRP A 251 -10.33 -21.92 -7.48
C TRP A 251 -11.37 -22.07 -6.38
N PRO A 252 -11.39 -21.17 -5.38
CA PRO A 252 -12.38 -21.24 -4.31
C PRO A 252 -13.81 -21.18 -4.83
N VAL A 253 -14.63 -22.12 -4.39
CA VAL A 253 -16.07 -22.10 -4.65
C VAL A 253 -16.77 -21.26 -3.58
N ILE A 254 -17.46 -20.22 -4.01
CA ILE A 254 -18.09 -19.19 -3.19
C ILE A 254 -19.61 -19.24 -3.38
N ALA A 255 -20.36 -19.08 -2.29
CA ALA A 255 -21.81 -18.96 -2.36
C ALA A 255 -22.21 -17.63 -3.02
N GLY A 256 -23.28 -17.63 -3.81
CA GLY A 256 -23.81 -16.41 -4.42
C GLY A 256 -24.17 -15.37 -3.36
N GLN A 257 -24.73 -15.80 -2.23
CA GLN A 257 -25.03 -14.92 -1.10
C GLN A 257 -23.77 -14.20 -0.58
N THR A 258 -22.64 -14.91 -0.44
CA THR A 258 -21.37 -14.30 -0.05
C THR A 258 -20.96 -13.20 -1.02
N LEU A 259 -21.03 -13.43 -2.34
CA LEU A 259 -20.67 -12.41 -3.33
C LEU A 259 -21.58 -11.18 -3.27
N LEU A 260 -22.87 -11.38 -3.01
CA LEU A 260 -23.84 -10.30 -2.84
C LEU A 260 -23.57 -9.51 -1.56
N ASP A 261 -23.39 -10.20 -0.43
CA ASP A 261 -23.05 -9.57 0.85
C ASP A 261 -21.74 -8.76 0.73
N MET A 262 -20.71 -9.34 0.07
CA MET A 262 -19.46 -8.63 -0.22
C MET A 262 -19.69 -7.41 -1.11
N GLU A 263 -20.59 -7.43 -2.10
CA GLU A 263 -20.90 -6.25 -2.93
C GLU A 263 -21.54 -5.12 -2.11
N GLU A 264 -22.32 -5.46 -1.09
CA GLU A 264 -22.97 -4.51 -0.18
C GLU A 264 -22.10 -4.12 1.03
N ASP A 265 -20.85 -4.57 1.08
CA ASP A 265 -19.93 -4.38 2.23
C ASP A 265 -20.40 -5.01 3.55
N ASP A 266 -21.26 -6.03 3.48
CA ASP A 266 -21.75 -6.76 4.64
C ASP A 266 -20.92 -8.03 4.88
N TYR A 267 -20.26 -8.12 6.03
CA TYR A 267 -19.47 -9.27 6.46
C TYR A 267 -19.98 -9.86 7.79
N SER A 268 -21.22 -9.56 8.15
CA SER A 268 -21.83 -10.01 9.41
C SER A 268 -22.06 -11.52 9.48
N ARG A 269 -22.33 -12.17 8.33
CA ARG A 269 -22.56 -13.61 8.28
C ARG A 269 -21.25 -14.40 8.41
N PRO A 270 -21.19 -15.44 9.27
CA PRO A 270 -19.98 -16.27 9.41
C PRO A 270 -19.52 -16.93 8.11
N GLN A 271 -20.45 -17.42 7.30
CA GLN A 271 -20.13 -17.99 5.99
C GLN A 271 -19.50 -16.95 5.06
N THR A 272 -20.05 -15.73 5.04
CA THR A 272 -19.53 -14.62 4.24
C THR A 272 -18.13 -14.23 4.71
N ALA A 273 -17.90 -14.10 6.01
CA ALA A 273 -16.58 -13.81 6.57
C ALA A 273 -15.54 -14.88 6.18
N ALA A 274 -15.88 -16.16 6.30
CA ALA A 274 -14.98 -17.25 5.95
C ALA A 274 -14.69 -17.31 4.44
N GLN A 275 -15.73 -17.23 3.59
CA GLN A 275 -15.58 -17.37 2.15
C GLN A 275 -14.95 -16.13 1.49
N SER A 276 -15.31 -14.92 1.92
CA SER A 276 -14.71 -13.67 1.42
C SER A 276 -13.21 -13.64 1.65
N LYS A 277 -12.78 -14.11 2.81
CA LYS A 277 -11.37 -14.26 3.14
C LYS A 277 -10.63 -15.27 2.27
N THR A 278 -11.22 -16.44 2.05
CA THR A 278 -10.64 -17.44 1.14
C THR A 278 -10.52 -16.87 -0.28
N LEU A 279 -11.57 -16.20 -0.76
CA LEU A 279 -11.59 -15.55 -2.06
C LEU A 279 -10.51 -14.46 -2.18
N MET A 280 -10.48 -13.50 -1.25
CA MET A 280 -9.52 -12.41 -1.30
C MET A 280 -8.07 -12.90 -1.17
N ARG A 281 -7.82 -13.90 -0.32
CA ARG A 281 -6.48 -14.53 -0.23
C ARG A 281 -6.06 -15.12 -1.57
N PHE A 282 -6.96 -15.85 -2.23
CA PHE A 282 -6.70 -16.41 -3.56
C PHE A 282 -6.40 -15.31 -4.57
N LEU A 283 -7.24 -14.27 -4.65
CA LEU A 283 -7.06 -13.18 -5.61
C LEU A 283 -5.77 -12.39 -5.38
N LEU A 284 -5.49 -11.99 -4.12
CA LEU A 284 -4.27 -11.28 -3.78
C LEU A 284 -3.03 -12.11 -4.13
N ASN A 285 -3.03 -13.41 -3.85
CA ASN A 285 -1.92 -14.29 -4.19
C ASN A 285 -1.69 -14.40 -5.72
N VAL A 286 -2.77 -14.51 -6.49
CA VAL A 286 -2.70 -14.54 -7.96
C VAL A 286 -2.13 -13.22 -8.49
N TYR A 287 -2.65 -12.08 -8.04
CA TYR A 287 -2.23 -10.77 -8.54
C TYR A 287 -0.82 -10.35 -8.07
N LEU A 288 -0.36 -10.85 -6.92
CA LEU A 288 1.02 -10.66 -6.45
C LEU A 288 2.03 -11.59 -7.14
N GLY A 289 1.58 -12.49 -8.02
CA GLY A 289 2.45 -13.46 -8.70
C GLY A 289 3.21 -14.37 -7.73
N GLY A 290 2.58 -14.71 -6.58
CA GLY A 290 3.21 -15.52 -5.53
C GLY A 290 4.21 -14.78 -4.63
N THR A 291 4.42 -13.47 -4.82
CA THR A 291 5.24 -12.68 -3.89
C THR A 291 4.57 -12.62 -2.52
N PRO A 292 5.19 -13.14 -1.45
CA PRO A 292 4.59 -13.09 -0.12
C PRO A 292 4.55 -11.65 0.41
N LEU A 293 3.55 -11.37 1.23
CA LEU A 293 3.45 -10.12 1.98
C LEU A 293 4.36 -10.19 3.21
N ALA A 294 5.20 -9.18 3.39
CA ALA A 294 6.13 -9.08 4.51
C ALA A 294 5.40 -9.05 5.85
N THR A 295 4.24 -8.39 5.93
CA THR A 295 3.46 -8.35 7.17
C THR A 295 2.93 -9.73 7.56
N ARG A 296 2.65 -10.60 6.57
CA ARG A 296 2.26 -11.99 6.82
C ARG A 296 3.42 -12.79 7.39
N GLN A 297 4.64 -12.58 6.88
CA GLN A 297 5.83 -13.26 7.41
C GLN A 297 6.10 -12.83 8.86
N ILE A 298 6.00 -11.53 9.16
CA ILE A 298 6.15 -11.01 10.53
C ILE A 298 5.16 -11.67 11.49
N LEU A 299 3.89 -11.84 11.09
CA LEU A 299 2.89 -12.53 11.92
C LEU A 299 3.26 -13.98 12.19
N ILE A 300 3.72 -14.72 11.16
CA ILE A 300 4.17 -16.11 11.31
C ILE A 300 5.37 -16.17 12.26
N ASP A 301 6.33 -15.25 12.11
CA ASP A 301 7.54 -15.22 12.93
C ASP A 301 7.23 -14.89 14.40
N LEU A 302 6.29 -13.96 14.65
CA LEU A 302 5.81 -13.63 16.00
C LEU A 302 5.06 -14.78 16.68
N GLN A 303 4.40 -15.64 15.90
CA GLN A 303 3.68 -16.82 16.41
C GLN A 303 4.60 -18.01 16.69
N ASN A 304 5.81 -18.01 16.13
CA ASN A 304 6.83 -19.05 16.32
C ASN A 304 7.81 -18.74 17.47
N LEU A 305 7.63 -17.61 18.17
CA LEU A 305 8.38 -17.18 19.36
C LEU A 305 7.64 -17.58 20.64
#